data_AF-A0A6A8KQU3-F1
#
_entry.id   AF-A0A6A8KQU3-F1
#
_cell.length_a   1.000
_cell.length_b   1.000
_cell.length_c   1.000
_cell.angle_alpha   90.00
_cell.angle_beta   90.00
_cell.angle_gamma   90.00
#
_symmetry.space_group_name_H-M   'P 1'
#
loop_
_entity.id
_entity.type
_entity.pdbx_description
1 polymer ?
#
loop_
_entity_poly.entity_id
_entity_poly.type
_entity_poly.pdbx_seq_one_letter_code
_entity_poly.pdbx_strand_id
1 'polypeptide(L)'
;MDLIQLKLCDIQGRLFELSLQAGYDSEDFMKRFMRSKVARDLDSEYNRMQWAGEEYLLEEFADECPQTQKDNAQYDREVMYWAGYLYRYWHILTNEPSREIYAQASAKTMNTNYLMFHTMAPELAIEDLKELHQQKKQSKKQKLRKPEQQI
;
A
#
# COMPACT_ATOMS: atom_id res chain seq x y z
N MET A 1 0.26 18.59 5.55
CA MET A 1 -0.71 17.58 6.00
C MET A 1 -1.21 18.00 7.38
N ASP A 2 -2.52 18.00 7.63
CA ASP A 2 -3.07 18.37 8.94
C ASP A 2 -3.12 17.17 9.91
N LEU A 3 -3.51 17.42 11.16
CA LEU A 3 -3.56 16.40 12.20
C LEU A 3 -4.55 15.27 11.88
N ILE A 4 -5.66 15.57 11.21
CA ILE A 4 -6.68 14.58 10.86
C ILE A 4 -6.12 13.66 9.78
N GLN A 5 -5.50 14.23 8.75
CA GLN A 5 -4.85 13.49 7.68
C GLN A 5 -3.74 12.57 8.21
N LEU A 6 -2.90 13.06 9.13
CA LEU A 6 -1.88 12.22 9.78
C LEU A 6 -2.50 11.09 10.60
N LYS A 7 -3.65 11.34 11.25
CA LYS A 7 -4.36 10.30 11.99
C LYS A 7 -4.93 9.23 11.07
N LEU A 8 -5.40 9.59 9.88
CA LEU A 8 -5.83 8.61 8.86
C LEU A 8 -4.66 7.72 8.40
N CYS A 9 -3.47 8.29 8.24
CA CYS A 9 -2.26 7.52 7.94
C CYS A 9 -1.92 6.52 9.05
N ASP A 10 -1.96 6.98 10.31
CA ASP A 10 -1.76 6.13 11.48
C ASP A 10 -2.79 4.99 11.55
N ILE A 11 -4.08 5.28 11.35
CA ILE A 11 -5.14 4.26 11.34
C ILE A 11 -4.87 3.19 10.27
N GLN A 12 -4.52 3.57 9.04
CA GLN A 12 -4.23 2.59 8.00
C GLN A 12 -2.93 1.80 8.30
N GLY A 13 -1.92 2.44 8.89
CA GLY A 13 -0.71 1.75 9.36
C GLY A 13 -1.04 0.68 10.41
N ARG A 14 -1.80 1.04 11.45
CA ARG A 14 -2.23 0.11 12.50
C ARG A 14 -3.15 -0.98 11.96
N LEU A 15 -3.99 -0.70 10.98
CA LEU A 15 -4.80 -1.72 10.30
C LEU A 15 -3.94 -2.77 9.59
N PHE A 16 -2.90 -2.32 8.87
CA PHE A 16 -1.98 -3.23 8.19
C PHE A 16 -1.22 -4.09 9.20
N GLU A 17 -0.82 -3.50 10.32
CA GLU A 17 -0.23 -4.22 11.44
C GLU A 17 -1.19 -5.24 12.06
N LEU A 18 -2.45 -4.86 12.30
CA LEU A 18 -3.50 -5.71 12.87
C LEU A 18 -3.83 -6.90 11.97
N SER A 19 -3.67 -6.75 10.64
CA SER A 19 -3.88 -7.84 9.69
C SER A 19 -3.00 -9.07 9.98
N LEU A 20 -1.78 -8.86 10.50
CA LEU A 20 -0.88 -9.93 10.93
C LEU A 20 -1.47 -10.72 12.11
N GLN A 21 -2.02 -10.01 13.09
CA GLN A 21 -2.67 -10.62 14.26
C GLN A 21 -3.91 -11.42 13.84
N ALA A 22 -4.62 -10.96 12.80
CA ALA A 22 -5.75 -11.65 12.21
C ALA A 22 -5.37 -12.83 11.30
N GLY A 23 -4.06 -13.11 11.14
CA GLY A 23 -3.50 -14.26 10.44
C GLY A 23 -3.43 -14.12 8.91
N TYR A 24 -3.60 -12.91 8.37
CA TYR A 24 -3.56 -12.69 6.93
C TYR A 24 -2.14 -12.81 6.36
N ASP A 25 -2.05 -13.34 5.14
CA ASP A 25 -0.83 -13.25 4.32
C ASP A 25 -0.57 -11.78 3.94
N SER A 26 0.65 -11.29 4.17
CA SER A 26 0.97 -9.87 3.97
C SER A 26 0.81 -9.43 2.51
N GLU A 27 1.27 -10.22 1.55
CA GLU A 27 1.21 -9.82 0.14
C GLU A 27 -0.23 -9.82 -0.38
N ASP A 28 -0.99 -10.88 -0.08
CA ASP A 28 -2.38 -11.00 -0.52
C ASP A 28 -3.28 -9.96 0.18
N PHE A 29 -3.09 -9.75 1.48
CA PHE A 29 -3.80 -8.71 2.24
C PHE A 29 -3.57 -7.33 1.66
N MET A 30 -2.31 -6.88 1.56
CA MET A 30 -1.99 -5.54 1.05
C MET A 30 -2.53 -5.34 -0.37
N LYS A 31 -2.42 -6.38 -1.21
CA LYS A 31 -2.92 -6.36 -2.60
C LYS A 31 -4.43 -6.19 -2.67
N ARG A 32 -5.17 -6.93 -1.83
CA ARG A 32 -6.64 -6.92 -1.82
C ARG A 32 -7.16 -5.67 -1.15
N PHE A 33 -6.63 -5.30 0.01
CA PHE A 33 -7.00 -4.09 0.72
C PHE A 33 -6.86 -2.87 -0.18
N MET A 34 -5.70 -2.67 -0.81
CA MET A 34 -5.48 -1.51 -1.68
C MET A 34 -6.34 -1.49 -2.96
N ARG A 35 -7.08 -2.57 -3.25
CA ARG A 35 -8.05 -2.67 -4.36
C ARG A 35 -9.50 -2.78 -3.89
N SER A 36 -9.72 -2.81 -2.58
CA SER A 36 -11.03 -2.97 -1.96
C SER A 36 -11.87 -1.71 -2.08
N LYS A 37 -13.18 -1.86 -1.86
CA LYS A 37 -14.10 -0.76 -1.65
C LYS A 37 -13.77 -0.02 -0.36
N VAL A 38 -13.32 -0.69 0.71
CA VAL A 38 -12.86 -0.02 1.95
C VAL A 38 -11.77 1.02 1.63
N ALA A 39 -10.73 0.65 0.89
CA ALA A 39 -9.67 1.59 0.51
C ALA A 39 -10.18 2.72 -0.40
N ARG A 40 -11.07 2.42 -1.36
CA ARG A 40 -11.68 3.45 -2.22
C ARG A 40 -12.56 4.43 -1.42
N ASP A 41 -13.25 3.95 -0.41
CA ASP A 41 -14.10 4.76 0.47
C ASP A 41 -13.21 5.66 1.36
N LEU A 42 -12.04 5.20 1.79
CA LEU A 42 -11.01 6.01 2.45
C LEU A 42 -10.33 7.04 1.53
N ASP A 43 -10.30 6.80 0.20
CA ASP A 43 -9.79 7.73 -0.81
C ASP A 43 -10.76 8.89 -1.10
N SER A 44 -11.99 8.85 -0.59
CA SER A 44 -13.02 9.86 -0.87
C SER A 44 -12.87 11.09 0.03
N GLU A 45 -13.16 12.29 -0.48
CA GLU A 45 -13.08 13.54 0.32
C GLU A 45 -13.95 13.52 1.57
N TYR A 46 -15.14 12.92 1.46
CA TYR A 46 -16.11 12.78 2.56
C TYR A 46 -16.64 11.36 2.61
N ASN A 47 -16.21 10.59 3.61
CA ASN A 47 -16.76 9.25 3.85
C ASN A 47 -16.79 8.92 5.34
N ARG A 48 -17.86 8.24 5.79
CA ARG A 48 -17.97 7.75 7.16
C ARG A 48 -16.79 6.85 7.57
N MET A 49 -16.22 6.10 6.62
CA MET A 49 -15.08 5.22 6.86
C MET A 49 -13.83 5.94 7.36
N GLN A 50 -13.68 7.25 7.12
CA GLN A 50 -12.58 8.05 7.67
C GLN A 50 -12.66 8.19 9.20
N TRP A 51 -13.84 7.94 9.78
CA TRP A 51 -14.08 7.99 11.23
C TRP A 51 -14.04 6.62 11.90
N ALA A 52 -13.78 5.56 11.13
CA ALA A 52 -13.69 4.21 11.65
C ALA A 52 -12.30 3.93 12.25
N GLY A 53 -12.28 3.13 13.32
CA GLY A 53 -11.05 2.53 13.84
C GLY A 53 -10.55 1.39 12.96
N GLU A 54 -9.29 1.02 13.13
CA GLU A 54 -8.62 -0.05 12.40
C GLU A 54 -9.31 -1.41 12.53
N GLU A 55 -9.89 -1.73 13.69
CA GLU A 55 -10.61 -2.99 13.89
C GLU A 55 -11.86 -3.05 13.02
N TYR A 56 -12.66 -1.99 13.02
CA TYR A 56 -13.86 -1.90 12.20
C TYR A 56 -13.53 -1.94 10.70
N LEU A 57 -12.49 -1.22 10.28
CA LEU A 57 -12.02 -1.25 8.89
C LEU A 57 -11.54 -2.65 8.48
N LEU A 58 -10.92 -3.41 9.40
CA LEU A 58 -10.50 -4.78 9.15
C LEU A 58 -11.68 -5.75 9.06
N GLU A 59 -12.72 -5.56 9.88
CA GLU A 59 -13.98 -6.30 9.82
C GLU A 59 -14.71 -6.05 8.49
N GLU A 60 -14.90 -4.79 8.10
CA GLU A 60 -15.52 -4.44 6.79
C GLU A 60 -14.72 -5.01 5.62
N PHE A 61 -13.38 -4.98 5.71
CA PHE A 61 -12.52 -5.62 4.71
C PHE A 61 -12.71 -7.14 4.68
N ALA A 62 -12.83 -7.80 5.84
CA ALA A 62 -13.02 -9.25 5.92
C ALA A 62 -14.37 -9.67 5.31
N ASP A 63 -15.42 -8.88 5.53
CA ASP A 63 -16.75 -9.08 4.93
C ASP A 63 -16.71 -8.86 3.41
N GLU A 64 -15.97 -7.85 2.94
CA GLU A 64 -15.81 -7.56 1.51
C GLU A 64 -14.95 -8.62 0.78
N CYS A 65 -13.88 -9.10 1.44
CA CYS A 65 -12.86 -9.97 0.87
C CYS A 65 -12.65 -11.27 1.70
N PRO A 66 -13.69 -12.12 1.90
CA PRO A 66 -13.61 -13.31 2.75
C PRO A 66 -12.62 -14.38 2.26
N GLN A 67 -12.24 -14.30 0.98
CA GLN A 67 -11.29 -15.18 0.29
C GLN A 67 -9.83 -14.70 0.38
N THR A 68 -9.55 -13.66 1.18
CA THR A 68 -8.19 -13.23 1.47
C THR A 68 -7.43 -14.34 2.19
N GLN A 69 -6.24 -14.65 1.70
CA GLN A 69 -5.45 -15.76 2.21
C GLN A 69 -5.00 -15.53 3.65
N LYS A 70 -5.12 -16.59 4.44
CA LYS A 70 -4.51 -16.71 5.76
C LYS A 70 -3.52 -17.86 5.67
N ASP A 71 -2.37 -17.69 6.31
CA ASP A 71 -1.14 -18.53 6.27
C ASP A 71 -0.09 -18.22 5.17
N ASN A 72 1.18 -18.22 5.63
CA ASN A 72 2.44 -18.49 4.91
C ASN A 72 3.42 -17.36 4.50
N ALA A 73 3.08 -16.07 4.53
CA ALA A 73 4.11 -15.01 4.51
C ALA A 73 3.72 -13.80 5.37
N GLN A 74 4.49 -13.59 6.43
CA GLN A 74 4.36 -12.41 7.29
C GLN A 74 5.58 -11.52 7.10
N TYR A 75 5.35 -10.32 6.59
CA TYR A 75 6.33 -9.24 6.71
C TYR A 75 6.45 -8.79 8.16
N ASP A 76 7.57 -8.17 8.48
CA ASP A 76 7.77 -7.57 9.80
C ASP A 76 6.66 -6.58 10.12
N ARG A 77 6.30 -6.54 11.41
CA ARG A 77 5.27 -5.66 11.95
C ARG A 77 5.48 -4.21 11.53
N GLU A 78 6.73 -3.74 11.60
CA GLU A 78 7.11 -2.37 11.23
C GLU A 78 6.98 -2.12 9.72
N VAL A 79 7.28 -3.11 8.88
CA VAL A 79 7.09 -3.03 7.41
C VAL A 79 5.60 -2.86 7.10
N MET A 80 4.74 -3.63 7.76
CA MET A 80 3.29 -3.55 7.56
C MET A 80 2.75 -2.18 7.98
N TYR A 81 3.11 -1.71 9.18
CA TYR A 81 2.73 -0.38 9.64
C TYR A 81 3.21 0.71 8.68
N TRP A 82 4.50 0.72 8.34
CA TRP A 82 5.08 1.72 7.44
C TRP A 82 4.43 1.71 6.06
N ALA A 83 4.15 0.53 5.50
CA ALA A 83 3.52 0.44 4.19
C ALA A 83 2.08 0.96 4.21
N GLY A 84 1.28 0.58 5.22
CA GLY A 84 -0.08 1.08 5.39
C GLY A 84 -0.11 2.60 5.56
N TYR A 85 0.79 3.13 6.39
CA TYR A 85 0.97 4.56 6.62
C TYR A 85 1.34 5.29 5.33
N LEU A 86 2.39 4.82 4.64
CA LEU A 86 2.92 5.50 3.45
C LEU A 86 1.93 5.47 2.29
N TYR A 87 1.17 4.39 2.12
CA TYR A 87 0.13 4.34 1.09
C TYR A 87 -0.97 5.39 1.30
N ARG A 88 -1.43 5.59 2.54
CA ARG A 88 -2.42 6.62 2.85
C ARG A 88 -1.83 8.02 2.70
N TYR A 89 -0.59 8.22 3.16
CA TYR A 89 0.14 9.47 2.99
C TYR A 89 0.27 9.84 1.51
N TRP A 90 0.64 8.87 0.69
CA TRP A 90 0.78 9.03 -0.76
C TRP A 90 -0.54 9.48 -1.37
N HIS A 91 -1.65 8.80 -1.06
CA HIS A 91 -2.96 9.22 -1.55
C HIS A 91 -3.29 10.66 -1.17
N ILE A 92 -3.11 11.06 0.10
CA ILE A 92 -3.41 12.42 0.55
C ILE A 92 -2.52 13.45 -0.15
N LEU A 93 -1.25 13.11 -0.38
CA LEU A 93 -0.28 14.00 -1.02
C LEU A 93 -0.55 14.21 -2.52
N THR A 94 -0.97 13.18 -3.24
CA THR A 94 -1.00 13.20 -4.71
C THR A 94 -2.39 13.03 -5.31
N ASN A 95 -3.39 12.70 -4.50
CA ASN A 95 -4.74 12.33 -4.89
C ASN A 95 -4.81 11.10 -5.82
N GLU A 96 -3.74 10.32 -5.91
CA GLU A 96 -3.74 9.07 -6.67
C GLU A 96 -4.55 8.01 -5.93
N PRO A 97 -5.43 7.24 -6.59
CA PRO A 97 -6.24 6.24 -5.91
C PRO A 97 -5.38 5.08 -5.40
N SER A 98 -5.77 4.48 -4.28
CA SER A 98 -5.07 3.38 -3.59
C SER A 98 -4.64 2.26 -4.54
N ARG A 99 -5.51 1.88 -5.49
CA ARG A 99 -5.24 0.83 -6.49
C ARG A 99 -4.08 1.19 -7.43
N GLU A 100 -3.93 2.47 -7.77
CA GLU A 100 -2.88 2.96 -8.67
C GLU A 100 -1.57 3.12 -7.93
N ILE A 101 -1.61 3.58 -6.68
CA ILE A 101 -0.45 3.61 -5.79
C ILE A 101 0.14 2.20 -5.64
N TYR A 102 -0.71 1.20 -5.32
CA TYR A 102 -0.25 -0.18 -5.18
C TYR A 102 0.31 -0.76 -6.49
N ALA A 103 -0.17 -0.31 -7.65
CA ALA A 103 0.37 -0.72 -8.95
C ALA A 103 1.79 -0.15 -9.21
N GLN A 104 2.16 0.93 -8.54
CA GLN A 104 3.50 1.53 -8.58
C GLN A 104 4.44 0.88 -7.56
N ALA A 105 3.95 0.69 -6.34
CA ALA A 105 4.71 0.08 -5.25
C ALA A 105 3.92 -1.10 -4.67
N SER A 106 4.17 -2.32 -5.17
CA SER A 106 3.55 -3.54 -4.64
C SER A 106 4.04 -3.88 -3.24
N ALA A 107 3.34 -4.78 -2.54
CA ALA A 107 3.75 -5.30 -1.22
C ALA A 107 5.22 -5.71 -1.17
N LYS A 108 5.67 -6.52 -2.16
CA LYS A 108 7.08 -6.91 -2.30
C LYS A 108 8.04 -5.73 -2.50
N THR A 109 7.62 -4.70 -3.23
CA THR A 109 8.43 -3.48 -3.41
C THR A 109 8.56 -2.74 -2.09
N MET A 110 7.47 -2.60 -1.33
CA MET A 110 7.49 -1.97 -0.01
C MET A 110 8.44 -2.72 0.93
N ASN A 111 8.28 -4.04 1.05
CA ASN A 111 9.13 -4.86 1.92
C ASN A 111 10.62 -4.79 1.54
N THR A 112 10.94 -4.87 0.25
CA THR A 112 12.34 -4.83 -0.22
C THR A 112 13.03 -3.50 0.05
N ASN A 113 12.29 -2.39 0.04
CA ASN A 113 12.86 -1.05 0.18
C ASN A 113 12.68 -0.45 1.58
N TYR A 114 12.05 -1.17 2.51
CA TYR A 114 11.78 -0.69 3.88
C TYR A 114 13.05 -0.14 4.54
N LEU A 115 14.13 -0.93 4.61
CA LEU A 115 15.38 -0.53 5.27
C LEU A 115 15.98 0.78 4.71
N MET A 116 15.81 1.02 3.41
CA MET A 116 16.35 2.23 2.78
C MET A 116 15.47 3.46 3.05
N PHE A 117 14.14 3.30 3.06
CA PHE A 117 13.21 4.42 2.99
C PHE A 117 12.48 4.75 4.29
N HIS A 118 12.38 3.82 5.25
CA HIS A 118 11.55 4.00 6.44
C HIS A 118 12.02 5.11 7.40
N THR A 119 13.29 5.52 7.32
CA THR A 119 13.83 6.66 8.09
C THR A 119 13.79 7.98 7.33
N MET A 120 13.37 7.98 6.07
CA MET A 120 13.25 9.20 5.26
C MET A 120 11.93 9.91 5.55
N ALA A 121 11.85 11.18 5.14
CA ALA A 121 10.57 11.87 5.09
C ALA A 121 9.62 11.14 4.11
N PRO A 122 8.32 10.99 4.43
CA PRO A 122 7.35 10.29 3.59
C PRO A 122 7.34 10.78 2.13
N GLU A 123 7.44 12.09 1.92
CA GLU A 123 7.47 12.71 0.59
C GLU A 123 8.64 12.17 -0.26
N LEU A 124 9.85 12.14 0.32
CA LEU A 124 11.04 11.63 -0.38
C LEU A 124 10.93 10.13 -0.67
N ALA A 125 10.44 9.35 0.30
CA ALA A 125 10.22 7.92 0.10
C ALA A 125 9.22 7.65 -1.05
N ILE A 126 8.16 8.47 -1.17
CA ILE A 126 7.18 8.38 -2.26
C ILE A 126 7.82 8.74 -3.61
N GLU A 127 8.60 9.81 -3.67
CA GLU A 127 9.32 10.22 -4.88
C GLU A 127 10.27 9.11 -5.35
N ASP A 128 11.10 8.56 -4.46
CA ASP A 128 12.02 7.46 -4.77
C ASP A 128 11.28 6.20 -5.26
N LEU A 129 10.16 5.84 -4.63
CA LEU A 129 9.34 4.72 -5.07
C LEU A 129 8.74 4.94 -6.47
N LYS A 130 8.32 6.17 -6.79
CA LYS A 130 7.85 6.53 -8.14
C LYS A 130 8.99 6.42 -9.16
N GLU A 131 10.17 6.92 -8.85
CA GLU A 131 11.34 6.81 -9.73
C GLU A 131 11.71 5.36 -9.99
N LEU A 132 11.77 4.52 -8.96
CA LEU A 132 12.02 3.09 -9.07
C LEU A 132 11.01 2.40 -10.01
N HIS A 133 9.74 2.76 -9.93
CA HIS A 133 8.71 2.24 -10.84
C HIS A 133 8.94 2.66 -12.29
N GLN A 134 9.29 3.93 -12.53
CA GLN A 134 9.56 4.43 -13.87
C GLN A 134 10.79 3.78 -14.49
N GLN A 135 11.87 3.62 -13.72
CA GLN A 135 13.08 2.92 -14.16
C GLN A 135 12.74 1.47 -14.57
N LYS A 136 12.00 0.73 -13.73
CA LYS A 136 11.54 -0.64 -14.06
C LYS A 136 10.70 -0.69 -15.34
N LYS A 137 9.81 0.28 -15.55
CA LYS A 137 9.01 0.39 -16.80
C LYS A 137 9.90 0.63 -18.03
N GLN A 138 10.89 1.52 -17.93
CA GLN A 138 11.82 1.81 -19.03
C GLN A 138 12.69 0.59 -19.36
N SER A 139 13.26 -0.09 -18.35
CA SER A 139 14.06 -1.30 -18.56
C SER A 139 13.24 -2.41 -19.23
N LYS A 140 11.96 -2.59 -18.85
CA LYS A 140 11.05 -3.54 -19.52
C LYS A 140 10.82 -3.16 -20.98
N LYS A 141 10.50 -1.90 -21.28
CA LYS A 141 10.32 -1.42 -22.67
C LYS A 141 11.56 -1.63 -23.53
N GLN A 142 12.75 -1.39 -22.99
CA GLN A 142 14.01 -1.64 -23.71
C GLN A 142 14.23 -3.14 -23.97
N LYS A 143 13.93 -4.01 -22.99
CA LYS A 143 14.00 -5.48 -23.18
C LYS A 143 13.00 -6.00 -24.20
N LEU A 144 11.83 -5.38 -24.36
CA LEU A 144 10.82 -5.75 -25.37
C LEU A 144 11.15 -5.26 -26.79
N ARG A 145 11.99 -4.22 -26.94
CA ARG A 145 12.40 -3.70 -28.27
C ARG A 145 13.60 -4.44 -28.87
N LYS A 146 14.44 -5.05 -28.04
CA LYS A 146 15.60 -5.85 -28.45
C LYS A 146 15.33 -7.25 -29.07
N PRO A 147 14.20 -7.94 -28.83
CA PRO A 147 13.95 -9.28 -29.42
C PRO A 147 13.64 -9.24 -30.92
N GLU A 148 13.23 -8.09 -31.47
CA GLU A 148 12.83 -7.97 -32.88
C GLU A 148 14.00 -7.68 -33.85
N GLN A 149 15.23 -7.55 -33.34
CA GLN A 149 16.42 -7.23 -34.14
C GLN A 149 17.42 -8.39 -34.24
N GLN A 150 16.99 -9.63 -33.98
CA GLN A 150 17.85 -10.83 -34.03
C GLN A 150 17.35 -11.92 -35.01
N ILE A 151 16.63 -11.56 -36.06
CA ILE A 151 16.31 -12.47 -37.17
C ILE A 151 16.94 -11.95 -38.46
#